data_AF-A0A834H7U1-F1
#
_entry.id   AF-A0A834H7U1-F1
#
_cell.length_a   1.000
_cell.length_b   1.000
_cell.length_c   1.000
_cell.angle_alpha   90.00
_cell.angle_beta   90.00
_cell.angle_gamma   90.00
#
_symmetry.space_group_name_H-M   'P 1'
#
loop_
_entity.id
_entity.type
_entity.pdbx_description
1 polymer ?
#
loop_
_entity_poly.entity_id
_entity_poly.type
_entity_poly.pdbx_seq_one_letter_code
_entity_poly.pdbx_strand_id
1 'polypeptide(L)'
;MDHVYDYMFHVLSDYAKLLRYKPTILERALEICSETLACPRVGVHKTFMMESMVKGPTDVSSCNMPPSYDHALAFQALFERKANAVCQVELWEKKYWENQTKNN
;
A
#
# COMPACT_ATOMS: atom_id res chain seq x y z
N MET A 1 -0.02 -10.73 -8.43
CA MET A 1 1.14 -10.60 -7.52
C MET A 1 2.02 -9.41 -7.91
N ASP A 2 1.66 -8.72 -9.00
CA ASP A 2 2.59 -7.95 -9.82
C ASP A 2 3.10 -6.67 -9.14
N HIS A 3 2.43 -6.22 -8.08
CA HIS A 3 2.79 -5.01 -7.33
C HIS A 3 3.01 -5.26 -5.84
N VAL A 4 2.98 -6.51 -5.38
CA VAL A 4 3.12 -6.82 -3.94
C VAL A 4 4.50 -6.44 -3.45
N TYR A 5 5.54 -6.81 -4.21
CA TYR A 5 6.92 -6.47 -3.87
C TYR A 5 7.20 -4.96 -3.99
N ASP A 6 6.65 -4.30 -5.02
CA ASP A 6 6.75 -2.85 -5.18
C ASP A 6 6.12 -2.11 -4.01
N TYR A 7 4.93 -2.55 -3.58
CA TYR A 7 4.24 -2.00 -2.42
C TYR A 7 5.02 -2.24 -1.13
N MET A 8 5.53 -3.45 -0.89
CA MET A 8 6.35 -3.77 0.27
C MET A 8 7.61 -2.89 0.32
N PHE A 9 8.30 -2.72 -0.81
CA PHE A 9 9.47 -1.87 -0.92
C PHE A 9 9.14 -0.39 -0.66
N HIS A 10 8.04 0.10 -1.22
CA HIS A 10 7.55 1.46 -0.99
C HIS A 10 7.30 1.73 0.50
N VAL A 11 6.55 0.84 1.17
CA VAL A 11 6.25 0.97 2.61
C VAL A 11 7.52 0.96 3.45
N LEU A 12 8.45 0.03 3.21
CA LEU A 12 9.70 -0.06 3.96
C LEU A 12 10.59 1.17 3.75
N SER A 13 10.65 1.68 2.51
CA SER A 13 11.45 2.85 2.15
C SER A 13 10.91 4.13 2.79
N ASP A 14 9.59 4.34 2.77
CA ASP A 14 8.98 5.51 3.38
C ASP A 14 9.01 5.45 4.91
N TYR A 15 8.84 4.25 5.49
CA TYR A 15 8.99 4.07 6.94
C TYR A 15 10.42 4.34 7.41
N ALA A 16 11.43 3.93 6.64
CA ALA A 16 12.83 4.18 6.99
C ALA A 16 13.16 5.69 7.12
N LYS A 17 12.44 6.57 6.39
CA LYS A 17 12.60 8.03 6.49
C LYS A 17 12.11 8.60 7.82
N LEU A 18 11.24 7.88 8.54
CA LEU A 18 10.72 8.30 9.84
C LEU A 18 11.68 7.98 10.99
N LEU A 19 12.72 7.19 10.75
CA LEU A 19 13.68 6.80 11.78
C LEU A 19 14.47 8.01 12.28
N ARG A 20 14.34 8.29 13.58
CA ARG A 20 15.03 9.40 14.27
C ARG A 20 16.40 9.02 14.84
N TYR A 21 16.87 7.81 14.55
CA TYR A 21 18.15 7.28 15.01
C TYR A 21 18.88 6.64 13.84
N LYS A 22 20.20 6.49 13.96
CA LYS A 22 21.01 5.78 12.96
C LYS A 22 20.92 4.27 13.23
N PRO A 23 20.32 3.47 12.33
CA PRO A 23 20.31 2.02 12.49
C PRO A 23 21.74 1.50 12.57
N THR A 24 22.00 0.64 13.55
CA THR A 24 23.31 0.01 13.77
C THR A 24 23.10 -1.49 13.88
N ILE A 25 23.98 -2.27 13.26
CA ILE A 25 23.93 -3.73 13.33
C ILE A 25 24.30 -4.14 14.75
N LEU A 26 23.45 -4.95 15.38
CA LEU A 26 23.70 -5.50 16.72
C LEU A 26 24.70 -6.64 16.62
N GLU A 27 25.57 -6.83 17.62
CA GLU A 27 26.54 -7.95 17.65
C GLU A 27 25.89 -9.33 17.54
N ARG A 28 24.63 -9.47 17.99
CA ARG A 28 23.84 -10.70 17.92
C ARG A 28 22.91 -10.77 16.71
N ALA A 29 22.99 -9.81 15.79
CA ALA A 29 22.20 -9.86 14.58
C ALA A 29 22.71 -11.01 13.70
N LEU A 30 21.80 -11.92 13.34
CA LEU A 30 22.09 -12.96 12.37
C LEU A 30 21.78 -12.42 10.97
N GLU A 31 22.76 -12.49 10.08
CA GLU A 31 22.52 -12.18 8.67
C GLU A 31 21.61 -13.26 8.07
N ILE A 32 20.52 -12.80 7.45
CA ILE A 32 19.57 -13.66 6.75
C ILE A 32 19.71 -13.36 5.26
N CYS A 33 20.31 -14.30 4.54
CA CYS A 33 20.33 -14.30 3.07
C CYS A 33 19.14 -15.12 2.54
N SER A 34 18.75 -14.88 1.29
CA SER A 34 17.72 -15.67 0.60
C SER A 34 18.00 -17.18 0.66
N GLU A 35 19.28 -17.55 0.61
CA GLU A 35 19.81 -18.91 0.63
C GLU A 35 19.60 -19.53 1.99
N THR A 36 19.86 -18.76 3.05
CA THR A 36 19.66 -19.18 4.44
C THR A 36 18.17 -19.39 4.73
N LEU A 37 17.29 -18.59 4.13
CA LEU A 37 15.82 -18.77 4.22
C LEU A 37 15.32 -20.02 3.48
N ALA A 38 15.94 -20.35 2.34
CA ALA A 38 15.61 -21.54 1.55
C ALA A 38 16.17 -22.82 2.17
N CYS A 39 17.30 -22.75 2.88
CA CYS A 39 18.03 -23.89 3.43
C CYS A 39 17.17 -24.88 4.26
N PRO A 40 16.35 -24.45 5.24
CA PRO A 40 15.53 -25.36 6.04
C PRO A 40 14.29 -25.88 5.31
N ARG A 41 14.01 -25.40 4.09
CA ARG A 41 12.83 -25.81 3.32
C ARG A 41 13.12 -27.08 2.52
N VAL A 42 12.08 -27.87 2.25
CA VAL A 42 12.18 -29.14 1.51
C VAL A 42 11.15 -29.17 0.39
N GLY A 43 11.43 -29.97 -0.66
CA GLY A 43 10.53 -30.17 -1.79
C GLY A 43 10.31 -28.90 -2.62
N VAL A 44 9.10 -28.76 -3.16
CA VAL A 44 8.73 -27.68 -4.09
C VAL A 44 8.97 -26.27 -3.53
N HIS A 45 8.82 -26.10 -2.22
CA HIS A 45 9.02 -24.81 -1.59
C HIS A 45 10.50 -24.39 -1.59
N LYS A 46 11.43 -25.35 -1.44
CA LYS A 46 12.87 -25.06 -1.59
C LYS A 46 13.18 -24.66 -3.03
N THR A 47 12.63 -25.40 -4.00
CA THR A 47 12.84 -25.13 -5.42
C THR A 47 12.36 -23.74 -5.80
N PHE A 48 11.11 -23.37 -5.47
CA PHE A 48 10.58 -22.06 -5.78
C PHE A 48 11.33 -20.92 -5.08
N MET A 49 11.79 -21.12 -3.84
CA MET A 49 12.61 -20.12 -3.15
C MET A 49 13.98 -19.92 -3.81
N MET A 50 14.63 -20.99 -4.26
CA MET A 50 15.90 -20.89 -4.98
C MET A 50 15.72 -20.28 -6.39
N GLU A 51 14.64 -20.61 -7.10
CA GLU A 51 14.37 -20.08 -8.44
C GLU A 51 13.99 -18.60 -8.44
N SER A 52 13.37 -18.11 -7.36
CA SER A 52 13.01 -16.70 -7.20
C SER A 52 14.15 -15.81 -6.72
N MET A 53 15.34 -16.35 -6.49
CA MET A 53 16.51 -15.55 -6.13
C MET A 53 16.91 -14.61 -7.26
N VAL A 54 17.18 -13.36 -6.90
CA VAL A 54 17.74 -12.38 -7.82
C VAL A 54 19.18 -12.77 -8.13
N LYS A 55 19.44 -13.25 -9.36
CA LYS A 55 20.78 -13.69 -9.79
C LYS A 55 21.74 -12.54 -10.09
N GLY A 56 21.21 -11.32 -10.19
CA GLY A 56 21.97 -10.10 -10.47
C GLY A 56 21.05 -9.00 -11.00
N PRO A 57 21.56 -7.78 -11.11
CA PRO A 57 20.87 -6.72 -11.83
C PRO A 57 20.72 -7.12 -13.30
N THR A 58 19.55 -6.89 -13.88
CA THR A 58 19.32 -7.10 -15.30
C THR A 58 19.84 -5.89 -16.08
N ASP A 59 20.62 -6.10 -17.14
CA ASP A 59 21.06 -5.02 -18.06
C ASP A 59 19.92 -4.42 -18.89
N VAL A 60 18.75 -5.05 -18.85
CA VAL A 60 17.51 -4.55 -19.44
C VAL A 60 16.90 -3.54 -18.49
N SER A 61 16.55 -2.37 -19.01
CA SER A 61 15.83 -1.35 -18.24
C SER A 61 14.59 -1.97 -17.58
N SER A 62 14.37 -1.67 -16.30
CA SER A 62 13.17 -2.03 -15.56
C SER A 62 11.91 -1.79 -16.40
N CYS A 63 10.92 -2.68 -16.30
CA CYS A 63 9.63 -2.44 -16.93
C CYS A 63 9.11 -1.06 -16.52
N ASN A 64 8.59 -0.30 -17.49
CA ASN A 64 7.93 0.96 -17.17
C ASN A 64 6.72 0.63 -16.31
N MET A 65 6.79 0.98 -15.04
CA MET A 65 5.65 0.89 -14.14
C MET A 65 4.50 1.64 -14.80
N PRO A 66 3.31 1.03 -14.93
CA PRO A 66 2.16 1.78 -15.42
C PRO A 66 2.03 3.04 -14.56
N PRO A 67 1.70 4.19 -15.16
CA PRO A 67 1.58 5.43 -14.40
C PRO A 67 0.70 5.19 -13.18
N SER A 68 1.16 5.71 -12.03
CA SER A 68 0.42 5.59 -10.76
C SER A 68 -1.04 5.92 -11.00
N TYR A 69 -1.94 5.09 -10.48
CA TYR A 69 -3.38 5.29 -10.58
C TYR A 69 -3.68 6.76 -10.26
N ASP A 70 -4.21 7.52 -11.22
CA ASP A 70 -4.52 8.93 -10.98
C ASP A 70 -5.63 8.99 -9.94
N HIS A 71 -5.23 9.14 -8.67
CA HIS A 71 -6.12 9.18 -7.53
C HIS A 71 -7.14 10.32 -7.65
N ALA A 72 -6.86 11.37 -8.43
CA ALA A 72 -7.83 12.43 -8.65
C ALA A 72 -8.99 11.94 -9.53
N LEU A 73 -8.70 11.31 -10.67
CA LEU A 73 -9.72 10.76 -11.57
C LEU A 73 -10.41 9.52 -10.99
N ALA A 74 -9.65 8.64 -10.35
CA ALA A 74 -10.12 7.38 -9.79
C ALA A 74 -11.18 7.55 -8.69
N PHE A 75 -11.06 8.61 -7.90
CA PHE A 75 -11.92 8.85 -6.74
C PHE A 75 -12.96 9.95 -6.97
N GLN A 76 -13.01 10.58 -8.15
CA GLN A 76 -14.00 11.61 -8.48
C GLN A 76 -15.44 11.14 -8.23
N ALA A 77 -15.82 9.97 -8.76
CA ALA A 77 -17.16 9.42 -8.56
C ALA A 77 -17.49 9.15 -7.07
N LEU A 78 -16.48 8.79 -6.27
CA LEU A 78 -16.63 8.59 -4.83
C LEU A 78 -16.83 9.94 -4.10
N PHE A 79 -16.09 10.97 -4.49
CA PHE A 79 -16.25 12.32 -3.94
C PHE A 79 -17.61 12.94 -4.30
N GLU A 80 -18.05 12.79 -5.55
CA GLU A 80 -19.38 13.25 -5.98
C GLU A 80 -20.50 12.53 -5.22
N ARG A 81 -20.40 11.20 -5.09
CA ARG A 81 -21.37 10.41 -4.33
C ARG A 81 -21.43 10.84 -2.87
N LYS A 82 -20.27 11.12 -2.25
CA LYS A 82 -20.19 11.63 -0.88
C LYS A 82 -20.86 13.01 -0.77
N ALA A 83 -20.54 13.95 -1.68
CA ALA A 83 -21.10 15.29 -1.67
C ALA A 83 -22.64 15.28 -1.82
N ASN A 84 -23.16 14.46 -2.74
CA ASN A 84 -24.60 14.31 -2.95
C ASN A 84 -25.31 13.74 -1.71
N ALA A 85 -24.70 12.75 -1.04
CA ALA A 85 -25.26 12.18 0.19
C ALA A 85 -25.30 13.23 1.32
N VAL A 86 -24.25 14.04 1.48
CA VAL A 86 -24.22 15.12 2.48
C VAL A 86 -25.32 16.15 2.19
N CYS A 87 -25.42 16.62 0.95
CA CYS A 87 -26.44 17.60 0.55
C CYS A 87 -27.88 17.09 0.81
N GLN A 88 -28.15 15.81 0.55
CA GLN A 88 -29.47 15.21 0.85
C GLN A 88 -29.80 15.25 2.34
N VAL A 89 -28.85 14.89 3.20
CA VAL A 89 -29.04 14.89 4.65
C VAL A 89 -29.29 16.30 5.16
N GLU A 90 -28.49 17.28 4.73
CA GLU A 90 -28.67 18.70 5.10
C GLU A 90 -30.06 19.22 4.69
N LEU A 91 -30.55 18.81 3.52
CA LEU A 91 -31.86 19.23 3.01
C LEU A 91 -33.01 18.59 3.80
N TRP A 92 -32.84 17.34 4.26
CA TRP A 92 -33.79 16.69 5.17
C TRP A 92 -33.79 17.33 6.57
N GLU A 93 -32.62 17.64 7.12
CA GLU A 93 -32.49 18.33 8.40
C GLU A 93 -33.17 19.70 8.36
N LYS A 94 -32.91 20.49 7.31
CA LYS A 94 -33.55 21.81 7.15
C LYS A 94 -35.07 21.70 7.08
N LYS A 95 -35.60 20.77 6.27
CA LYS A 95 -37.04 20.52 6.17
C LYS A 95 -37.64 20.09 7.51
N TYR A 96 -36.94 19.24 8.25
CA TYR A 96 -37.38 18.78 9.56
C TYR A 96 -37.52 19.96 10.54
N TRP A 97 -36.49 20.81 10.62
CA TRP A 97 -36.51 21.99 11.51
C TRP A 97 -37.52 23.06 11.09
N GLU A 98 -37.74 23.28 9.79
CA GLU A 98 -38.80 24.18 9.28
C GLU A 98 -40.20 23.67 9.61
N ASN A 99 -40.43 22.36 9.60
CA ASN A 99 -41.73 21.78 9.97
C ASN A 99 -41.96 21.84 11.49
N GLN A 100 -40.92 21.66 12.30
CA GLN A 100 -40.99 21.80 13.76
C GLN A 100 -41.32 23.24 14.19
N THR A 101 -40.77 24.24 13.51
CA THR A 101 -41.03 25.67 13.82
C THR A 101 -42.40 26.16 13.34
N LYS A 102 -43.01 25.51 12.34
CA LYS A 102 -44.38 25.82 11.88
C LYS A 102 -45.49 25.15 12.70
N ASN A 103 -45.16 24.11 13.46
CA ASN A 103 -46.10 23.34 14.28
C ASN A 103 -46.12 23.78 15.76
N ASN A 104 -45.35 24.80 16.12
CA ASN A 104 -45.38 25.51 17.41
C ASN A 104 -45.97 26.91 17.21
#